data_AF-A0A2T0A9P9-F1
#
_entry.id   AF-A0A2T0A9P9-F1
#
_cell.length_a   1.000
_cell.length_b   1.000
_cell.length_c   1.000
_cell.angle_alpha   90.00
_cell.angle_beta   90.00
_cell.angle_gamma   90.00
#
_symmetry.space_group_name_H-M   'P 1'
#
loop_
_entity.id
_entity.type
_entity.pdbx_description
1 polymer ?
#
loop_
_entity_poly.entity_id
_entity_poly.type
_entity_poly.pdbx_seq_one_letter_code
_entity_poly.pdbx_strand_id
1 'polypeptide(L)'
;MKSRPSEADRAWTALLYNWEPVTGWASHESDFSHLVFGDGGLDRFLLVELRDSLECPCCTNLETDFFDGWLELAAQRWLNVITYLPLPNKPKWVRATWTCNKHPLLPPSFFDFSTTSLPSPNPSARLPKPQIIHLTPSDLEPMFTAADLVAFDTTLRNKNKPAPGEERKALVRVEEGEEGLTRWKTRNPFLGAHDQPILRMCMTCRKMDLITKRSRCSGCKMIFYCGPQCQREHWPEHKIDCVPATKQK
;
A
#
# COMPACT_ATOMS: atom_id res chain seq x y z
N MET A 1 -14.58 9.73 34.32
CA MET A 1 -14.48 9.22 32.93
C MET A 1 -14.59 10.40 31.99
N LYS A 2 -13.54 10.76 31.24
CA LYS A 2 -13.69 11.76 30.18
C LYS A 2 -14.56 11.14 29.09
N SER A 3 -15.65 11.80 28.73
CA SER A 3 -16.54 11.37 27.65
C SER A 3 -15.72 11.11 26.39
N ARG A 4 -16.01 10.01 25.68
CA ARG A 4 -15.42 9.81 24.35
C ARG A 4 -15.78 11.05 23.49
N PRO A 5 -14.82 11.61 22.72
CA PRO A 5 -15.14 12.66 21.77
C PRO A 5 -16.29 12.23 20.88
N SER A 6 -17.14 13.17 20.47
CA SER A 6 -18.16 12.86 19.47
C SER A 6 -17.48 12.32 18.20
N GLU A 7 -18.19 11.54 17.38
CA GLU A 7 -17.62 10.93 16.17
C GLU A 7 -17.09 11.98 15.15
N ALA A 8 -17.57 13.22 15.26
CA ALA A 8 -17.14 14.39 14.50
C ALA A 8 -15.86 15.07 15.06
N ASP A 9 -15.52 14.84 16.33
CA ASP A 9 -14.37 15.49 17.02
C ASP A 9 -13.10 14.63 17.02
N ARG A 10 -13.11 13.48 16.32
CA ARG A 10 -11.92 12.65 16.23
C ARG A 10 -10.86 13.36 15.40
N ALA A 11 -9.75 13.71 16.04
CA ALA A 11 -8.60 14.31 15.37
C ALA A 11 -8.06 13.39 14.26
N TRP A 12 -7.78 13.97 13.11
CA TRP A 12 -7.07 13.33 12.01
C TRP A 12 -5.57 13.48 12.21
N THR A 13 -4.84 12.37 12.12
CA THR A 13 -3.39 12.35 12.30
C THR A 13 -2.74 11.77 11.06
N ALA A 14 -1.75 12.47 10.50
CA ALA A 14 -0.90 11.92 9.46
C ALA A 14 -0.11 10.72 10.04
N LEU A 15 -0.29 9.56 9.44
CA LEU A 15 0.37 8.33 9.88
C LEU A 15 1.64 8.08 9.09
N LEU A 16 1.56 8.22 7.76
CA LEU A 16 2.64 7.87 6.85
C LEU A 16 2.73 8.86 5.70
N TYR A 17 3.97 9.18 5.33
CA TYR A 17 4.32 9.83 4.08
C TYR A 17 5.15 8.85 3.25
N ASN A 18 4.73 8.63 2.00
CA ASN A 18 5.28 7.67 1.05
C ASN A 18 5.43 6.26 1.67
N TRP A 19 4.32 5.52 1.75
CA TRP A 19 4.28 4.21 2.38
C TRP A 19 4.33 3.07 1.38
N GLU A 20 4.99 1.99 1.78
CA GLU A 20 4.91 0.68 1.13
C GLU A 20 4.25 -0.34 2.10
N PRO A 21 3.50 -1.34 1.62
CA PRO A 21 2.85 -2.31 2.49
C PRO A 21 3.84 -3.08 3.38
N VAL A 22 5.01 -3.41 2.83
CA VAL A 22 6.08 -4.13 3.51
C VAL A 22 7.38 -3.39 3.23
N THR A 23 8.10 -3.02 4.28
CA THR A 23 9.36 -2.27 4.15
C THR A 23 10.40 -3.04 3.32
N GLY A 24 10.99 -2.38 2.32
CA GLY A 24 12.00 -2.94 1.42
C GLY A 24 11.45 -3.89 0.35
N TRP A 25 10.13 -3.96 0.18
CA TRP A 25 9.45 -4.84 -0.76
C TRP A 25 8.76 -4.11 -1.90
N ALA A 26 8.59 -2.79 -1.83
CA ALA A 26 8.04 -2.01 -2.91
C ALA A 26 9.07 -1.85 -4.03
N SER A 27 8.74 -2.45 -5.16
CA SER A 27 9.61 -2.58 -6.34
C SER A 27 9.35 -1.51 -7.39
N HIS A 28 8.10 -1.08 -7.45
CA HIS A 28 7.58 -0.16 -8.44
C HIS A 28 6.88 0.98 -7.73
N GLU A 29 6.65 2.08 -8.43
CA GLU A 29 5.88 3.23 -7.92
C GLU A 29 4.48 2.80 -7.43
N SER A 30 3.92 1.71 -7.96
CA SER A 30 2.60 1.10 -7.60
C SER A 30 2.57 0.40 -6.28
N ASP A 31 3.74 0.09 -5.77
CA ASP A 31 3.86 -0.45 -4.45
C ASP A 31 3.94 0.65 -3.39
N PHE A 32 3.95 1.93 -3.81
CA PHE A 32 3.99 3.09 -2.95
C PHE A 32 2.69 3.91 -3.01
N SER A 33 2.43 4.67 -1.96
CA SER A 33 1.32 5.63 -1.88
C SER A 33 1.71 6.78 -0.96
N HIS A 34 1.22 7.99 -1.22
CA HIS A 34 1.90 9.19 -0.70
C HIS A 34 1.49 9.63 0.70
N LEU A 35 0.21 9.78 1.03
CA LEU A 35 -0.19 10.29 2.33
C LEU A 35 -1.34 9.47 2.90
N VAL A 36 -1.18 9.05 4.15
CA VAL A 36 -2.22 8.35 4.91
C VAL A 36 -2.53 9.12 6.17
N PHE A 37 -3.81 9.40 6.40
CA PHE A 37 -4.31 9.93 7.65
C PHE A 37 -5.23 8.91 8.29
N GLY A 38 -5.06 8.70 9.59
CA GLY A 38 -5.99 7.92 10.42
C GLY A 38 -6.71 8.84 11.38
N ASP A 39 -7.98 8.53 11.65
CA ASP A 39 -8.67 9.15 12.77
C ASP A 39 -8.18 8.58 14.11
N GLY A 40 -8.55 9.22 15.23
CA GLY A 40 -8.17 8.73 16.57
C GLY A 40 -8.70 7.33 16.94
N GLY A 41 -9.62 6.77 16.15
CA GLY A 41 -10.13 5.40 16.32
C GLY A 41 -9.37 4.35 15.50
N LEU A 42 -8.57 4.76 14.51
CA LEU A 42 -7.95 3.88 13.51
C LEU A 42 -8.97 2.97 12.81
N ASP A 43 -10.19 3.47 12.62
CA ASP A 43 -11.25 2.79 11.86
C ASP A 43 -11.65 3.58 10.60
N ARG A 44 -11.18 4.82 10.43
CA ARG A 44 -11.41 5.65 9.25
C ARG A 44 -10.09 6.21 8.74
N PHE A 45 -9.87 6.10 7.44
CA PHE A 45 -8.60 6.49 6.82
C PHE A 45 -8.81 7.37 5.60
N LEU A 46 -7.96 8.39 5.46
CA LEU A 46 -7.85 9.20 4.26
C LEU A 46 -6.54 8.84 3.54
N LEU A 47 -6.63 8.53 2.25
CA LEU A 47 -5.48 8.40 1.35
C LEU A 47 -5.44 9.61 0.43
N VAL A 48 -4.27 10.25 0.33
CA VAL A 48 -4.03 11.32 -0.62
C VAL A 48 -2.79 10.98 -1.42
N GLU A 49 -2.94 10.74 -2.71
CA GLU A 49 -1.81 10.62 -3.62
C GLU A 49 -1.33 11.99 -4.08
N LEU A 50 -0.01 12.22 -4.06
CA LEU A 50 0.60 13.42 -4.58
C LEU A 50 1.17 13.13 -5.96
N ARG A 51 0.85 13.98 -6.94
CA ARG A 51 1.36 13.87 -8.31
C ARG A 51 2.14 15.14 -8.66
N ASP A 52 3.29 14.96 -9.29
CA ASP A 52 4.12 16.09 -9.69
C ASP A 52 3.55 16.81 -10.92
N SER A 53 2.94 16.06 -11.83
CA SER A 53 2.35 16.54 -13.08
C SER A 53 1.03 15.81 -13.37
N LEU A 54 0.13 16.48 -14.09
CA LEU A 54 -1.06 15.85 -14.67
C LEU A 54 -0.86 15.42 -16.12
N GLU A 55 0.31 15.72 -16.69
CA GLU A 55 0.65 15.55 -18.09
C GLU A 55 1.67 14.40 -18.26
N CYS A 56 1.49 13.52 -19.25
CA CYS A 56 2.51 12.52 -19.62
C CYS A 56 3.81 13.24 -19.98
N PRO A 57 4.97 12.84 -19.40
CA PRO A 57 6.28 13.34 -19.82
C PRO A 57 6.58 13.09 -21.31
N CYS A 58 5.92 12.10 -21.91
CA CYS A 58 6.12 11.64 -23.28
C CYS A 58 5.35 12.42 -24.34
N CYS A 59 4.11 12.84 -24.03
CA CYS A 59 3.16 13.33 -25.03
C CYS A 59 2.27 14.47 -24.53
N THR A 60 2.45 14.95 -23.29
CA THR A 60 1.70 16.07 -22.67
C THR A 60 0.19 15.88 -22.54
N ASN A 61 -0.34 14.68 -22.86
CA ASN A 61 -1.74 14.34 -22.63
C ASN A 61 -2.03 14.28 -21.13
N LEU A 62 -3.27 14.63 -20.76
CA LEU A 62 -3.73 14.49 -19.38
C LEU A 62 -3.84 13.01 -19.01
N GLU A 63 -3.18 12.60 -17.93
CA GLU A 63 -3.07 11.21 -17.46
C GLU A 63 -4.08 10.85 -16.37
N THR A 64 -5.21 11.55 -16.31
CA THR A 64 -6.09 11.51 -15.14
C THR A 64 -6.77 10.15 -14.93
N ASP A 65 -7.10 9.46 -16.03
CA ASP A 65 -7.66 8.11 -15.99
C ASP A 65 -6.67 7.10 -15.38
N PHE A 66 -5.35 7.32 -15.55
CA PHE A 66 -4.33 6.50 -14.91
C PHE A 66 -4.30 6.74 -13.41
N PHE A 67 -4.36 7.99 -12.99
CA PHE A 67 -4.34 8.34 -11.57
C PHE A 67 -5.56 7.77 -10.84
N ASP A 68 -6.72 7.77 -11.49
CA ASP A 68 -7.95 7.21 -10.94
C ASP A 68 -7.86 5.69 -10.72
N GLY A 69 -7.42 4.92 -11.72
CA GLY A 69 -7.23 3.48 -11.56
C GLY A 69 -6.14 3.11 -10.55
N TRP A 70 -5.09 3.93 -10.45
CA TRP A 70 -4.05 3.79 -9.44
C TRP A 70 -4.53 4.08 -8.03
N LEU A 71 -5.31 5.14 -7.89
CA LEU A 71 -5.91 5.53 -6.62
C LEU A 71 -6.84 4.43 -6.09
N GLU A 72 -7.60 3.79 -6.98
CA GLU A 72 -8.45 2.64 -6.63
C GLU A 72 -7.62 1.46 -6.12
N LEU A 73 -6.53 1.13 -6.83
CA LEU A 73 -5.59 0.09 -6.42
C LEU A 73 -4.98 0.41 -5.04
N ALA A 74 -4.50 1.64 -4.84
CA ALA A 74 -3.93 2.09 -3.57
C ALA A 74 -4.95 2.00 -2.42
N ALA A 75 -6.19 2.42 -2.66
CA ALA A 75 -7.28 2.35 -1.70
C ALA A 75 -7.63 0.89 -1.33
N GLN A 76 -7.73 -0.01 -2.31
CA GLN A 76 -7.98 -1.44 -2.08
C GLN A 76 -6.82 -2.10 -1.31
N ARG A 77 -5.56 -1.79 -1.67
CA ARG A 77 -4.39 -2.29 -0.94
C ARG A 77 -4.42 -1.83 0.51
N TRP A 78 -4.67 -0.54 0.75
CA TRP A 78 -4.74 -0.02 2.12
C TRP A 78 -5.87 -0.66 2.91
N LEU A 79 -7.06 -0.82 2.33
CA LEU A 79 -8.20 -1.50 2.97
C LEU A 79 -7.86 -2.94 3.35
N ASN A 80 -7.20 -3.70 2.46
CA ASN A 80 -6.71 -5.04 2.77
C ASN A 80 -5.71 -5.02 3.94
N VAL A 81 -4.74 -4.08 3.95
CA VAL A 81 -3.75 -3.95 5.03
C VAL A 81 -4.44 -3.70 6.37
N ILE A 82 -5.26 -2.67 6.48
CA ILE A 82 -5.91 -2.31 7.75
C ILE A 82 -6.93 -3.36 8.22
N THR A 83 -7.49 -4.15 7.31
CA THR A 83 -8.33 -5.31 7.64
C THR A 83 -7.50 -6.45 8.22
N TYR A 84 -6.31 -6.68 7.67
CA TYR A 84 -5.38 -7.70 8.16
C TYR A 84 -4.76 -7.32 9.51
N LEU A 85 -4.32 -6.07 9.67
CA LEU A 85 -3.60 -5.58 10.84
C LEU A 85 -4.42 -5.68 12.15
N PRO A 86 -3.79 -6.00 13.30
CA PRO A 86 -4.44 -6.03 14.61
C PRO A 86 -4.70 -4.63 15.19
N LEU A 87 -5.46 -3.82 14.46
CA LEU A 87 -5.88 -2.49 14.89
C LEU A 87 -6.93 -2.57 16.03
N PRO A 88 -7.05 -1.51 16.87
CA PRO A 88 -7.98 -1.50 18.00
C PRO A 88 -9.45 -1.63 17.61
N ASN A 89 -9.82 -1.17 16.42
CA ASN A 89 -11.16 -1.23 15.86
C ASN A 89 -11.11 -1.84 14.45
N LYS A 90 -12.23 -2.43 14.01
CA LYS A 90 -12.37 -2.87 12.62
C LYS A 90 -12.48 -1.64 11.70
N PRO A 91 -11.87 -1.66 10.51
CA PRO A 91 -12.00 -0.55 9.58
C PRO A 91 -13.47 -0.36 9.17
N LYS A 92 -13.93 0.89 9.21
CA LYS A 92 -15.24 1.32 8.70
C LYS A 92 -15.15 1.70 7.23
N TRP A 93 -14.13 2.47 6.86
CA TRP A 93 -13.92 2.88 5.47
C TRP A 93 -12.52 3.46 5.21
N VAL A 94 -12.15 3.45 3.94
CA VAL A 94 -11.02 4.19 3.36
C VAL A 94 -11.57 5.17 2.35
N ARG A 95 -11.20 6.45 2.46
CA ARG A 95 -11.54 7.46 1.45
C ARG A 95 -10.26 7.95 0.79
N ALA A 96 -10.17 7.88 -0.53
CA ALA A 96 -8.96 8.18 -1.27
C ALA A 96 -9.21 9.26 -2.33
N THR A 97 -8.21 10.10 -2.57
CA THR A 97 -8.17 11.05 -3.67
C THR A 97 -6.72 11.33 -4.08
N TRP A 98 -6.50 12.02 -5.18
CA TRP A 98 -5.17 12.47 -5.58
C TRP A 98 -5.15 14.00 -5.75
N THR A 99 -3.97 14.59 -5.69
CA THR A 99 -3.77 16.02 -5.94
C THR A 99 -2.46 16.25 -6.67
N CYS A 100 -2.33 17.38 -7.34
CA CYS A 100 -1.11 17.75 -8.05
C CYS A 100 -0.37 18.89 -7.34
N ASN A 101 0.96 18.95 -7.41
CA ASN A 101 1.73 20.07 -6.88
C ASN A 101 1.31 21.43 -7.49
N LYS A 102 0.88 21.45 -8.77
CA LYS A 102 0.33 22.64 -9.43
C LYS A 102 -1.04 23.06 -8.88
N HIS A 103 -1.79 22.10 -8.33
CA HIS A 103 -3.15 22.29 -7.81
C HIS A 103 -3.32 21.50 -6.49
N PRO A 104 -2.71 21.94 -5.38
CA PRO A 104 -2.60 21.14 -4.16
C PRO A 104 -3.89 21.10 -3.31
N LEU A 105 -4.95 21.79 -3.74
CA LEU A 105 -6.18 21.93 -2.98
C LEU A 105 -7.11 20.74 -3.25
N LEU A 106 -7.44 20.01 -2.18
CA LEU A 106 -8.43 18.94 -2.24
C LEU A 106 -9.86 19.51 -2.27
N PRO A 107 -10.79 18.83 -2.97
CA PRO A 107 -12.18 19.27 -3.02
C PRO A 107 -12.81 19.19 -1.61
N PRO A 108 -13.63 20.17 -1.19
CA PRO A 108 -14.29 20.14 0.12
C PRO A 108 -15.13 18.88 0.38
N SER A 109 -15.71 18.30 -0.68
CA SER A 109 -16.45 17.04 -0.63
C SER A 109 -15.61 15.84 -0.18
N PHE A 110 -14.28 15.90 -0.32
CA PHE A 110 -13.39 14.87 0.22
C PHE A 110 -13.51 14.77 1.75
N PHE A 111 -13.70 15.90 2.42
CA PHE A 111 -13.82 16.02 3.86
C PHE A 111 -15.27 15.95 4.37
N ASP A 112 -16.25 15.78 3.48
CA ASP A 112 -17.65 15.63 3.87
C ASP A 112 -17.95 14.17 4.24
N PHE A 113 -17.83 13.85 5.53
CA PHE A 113 -18.06 12.51 6.06
C PHE A 113 -19.53 12.21 6.38
N SER A 114 -20.45 13.15 6.12
CA SER A 114 -21.88 12.99 6.41
C SER A 114 -22.57 12.02 5.45
N THR A 115 -21.99 11.80 4.27
CA THR A 115 -22.53 10.94 3.23
C THR A 115 -21.51 9.89 2.77
N THR A 116 -21.97 8.64 2.65
CA THR A 116 -21.22 7.51 2.07
C THR A 116 -21.32 7.51 0.54
N SER A 117 -22.40 8.07 -0.01
CA SER A 117 -22.60 8.21 -1.46
C SER A 117 -21.87 9.43 -2.00
N LEU A 118 -20.81 9.20 -2.76
CA LEU A 118 -20.10 10.27 -3.44
C LEU A 118 -20.82 10.65 -4.74
N PRO A 119 -20.89 11.95 -5.08
CA PRO A 119 -21.43 12.38 -6.36
C PRO A 119 -20.56 11.82 -7.49
N SER A 120 -21.18 11.22 -8.50
CA SER A 120 -20.48 10.77 -9.71
C SER A 120 -19.70 11.93 -10.34
N PRO A 121 -18.51 11.67 -10.89
CA PRO A 121 -17.72 12.71 -11.56
C PRO A 121 -18.57 13.36 -12.67
N ASN A 122 -18.67 14.69 -12.65
CA ASN A 122 -19.38 15.43 -13.69
C ASN A 122 -18.54 15.39 -14.98
N PRO A 123 -19.01 14.74 -16.06
CA PRO A 123 -18.24 14.57 -17.30
C PRO A 123 -17.90 15.90 -17.99
N SER A 124 -18.57 17.00 -17.63
CA SER A 124 -18.44 18.31 -18.27
C SER A 124 -17.58 19.32 -17.49
N ALA A 125 -16.92 18.90 -16.41
CA ALA A 125 -16.04 19.80 -15.64
C ALA A 125 -14.79 20.19 -16.45
N ARG A 126 -14.48 21.50 -16.53
CA ARG A 126 -13.38 22.07 -17.34
C ARG A 126 -11.95 21.73 -16.87
N LEU A 127 -11.81 21.05 -15.75
CA LEU A 127 -10.51 20.64 -15.18
C LEU A 127 -10.68 19.21 -14.64
N PRO A 128 -9.65 18.37 -14.68
CA PRO A 128 -9.76 17.05 -14.08
C PRO A 128 -9.95 17.23 -12.57
N LYS A 129 -11.14 16.89 -12.09
CA LYS A 129 -11.41 16.79 -10.66
C LYS A 129 -10.91 15.43 -10.23
N PRO A 130 -10.02 15.34 -9.22
CA PRO A 130 -9.57 14.06 -8.75
C PRO A 130 -10.77 13.25 -8.29
N GLN A 131 -10.83 11.99 -8.70
CA GLN A 131 -11.86 11.08 -8.21
C GLN A 131 -11.75 11.01 -6.69
N ILE A 132 -12.91 11.00 -6.04
CA ILE A 132 -12.99 10.60 -4.64
C ILE A 132 -13.48 9.17 -4.66
N ILE A 133 -12.72 8.29 -4.03
CA ILE A 133 -13.06 6.89 -3.83
C ILE A 133 -13.44 6.70 -2.37
N HIS A 134 -14.50 5.94 -2.10
CA HIS A 134 -14.89 5.58 -0.74
C HIS A 134 -15.17 4.09 -0.68
N LEU A 135 -14.26 3.34 -0.08
CA LEU A 135 -14.36 1.90 0.08
C LEU A 135 -14.72 1.56 1.52
N THR A 136 -15.62 0.61 1.68
CA THR A 136 -16.00 0.00 2.95
C THR A 136 -15.58 -1.47 2.95
N PRO A 137 -15.62 -2.18 4.10
CA PRO A 137 -15.31 -3.61 4.13
C PRO A 137 -16.15 -4.48 3.20
N SER A 138 -17.34 -4.05 2.78
CA SER A 138 -18.14 -4.78 1.79
C SER A 138 -17.62 -4.66 0.36
N ASP A 139 -16.78 -3.65 0.10
CA ASP A 139 -16.17 -3.40 -1.21
C ASP A 139 -14.75 -4.01 -1.30
N LEU A 140 -14.33 -4.76 -0.27
CA LEU A 140 -12.98 -5.32 -0.19
C LEU A 140 -12.80 -6.42 -1.26
N GLU A 141 -11.86 -6.17 -2.16
CA GLU A 141 -11.36 -7.18 -3.10
C GLU A 141 -10.04 -7.75 -2.58
N PRO A 142 -9.90 -9.09 -2.39
CA PRO A 142 -8.65 -9.68 -1.90
C PRO A 142 -7.49 -9.44 -2.87
N MET A 143 -6.44 -8.77 -2.39
CA MET A 143 -5.34 -8.32 -3.26
C MET A 143 -3.97 -8.93 -2.92
N PHE A 144 -3.85 -9.67 -1.81
CA PHE A 144 -2.56 -10.13 -1.30
C PHE A 144 -2.31 -11.62 -1.53
N THR A 145 -1.13 -11.94 -2.04
CA THR A 145 -0.68 -13.33 -2.16
C THR A 145 -0.36 -13.92 -0.80
N ALA A 146 -0.30 -15.26 -0.71
CA ALA A 146 0.22 -15.93 0.48
C ALA A 146 1.62 -15.44 0.89
N ALA A 147 2.46 -15.03 -0.08
CA ALA A 147 3.79 -14.48 0.19
C ALA A 147 3.72 -13.11 0.88
N ASP A 148 2.79 -12.24 0.46
CA ASP A 148 2.56 -10.94 1.10
C ASP A 148 2.09 -11.11 2.54
N LEU A 149 1.21 -12.09 2.79
CA LEU A 149 0.76 -12.39 4.15
C LEU A 149 1.89 -12.91 5.05
N VAL A 150 2.79 -13.73 4.51
CA VAL A 150 4.00 -14.15 5.24
C VAL A 150 4.90 -12.95 5.54
N ALA A 151 5.02 -12.00 4.61
CA ALA A 151 5.78 -10.78 4.81
C ALA A 151 5.16 -9.90 5.91
N PHE A 152 3.84 -9.68 5.89
CA PHE A 152 3.14 -8.97 6.97
C PHE A 152 3.29 -9.67 8.31
N ASP A 153 3.06 -10.99 8.35
CA ASP A 153 3.26 -11.80 9.56
C ASP A 153 4.68 -11.63 10.12
N THR A 154 5.68 -11.54 9.24
CA THR A 154 7.08 -11.34 9.63
C THR A 154 7.31 -9.95 10.21
N THR A 155 6.75 -8.91 9.57
CA THR A 155 6.86 -7.51 10.04
C THR A 155 6.09 -7.26 11.34
N LEU A 156 4.94 -7.91 11.53
CA LEU A 156 4.08 -7.74 12.71
C LEU A 156 4.53 -8.55 13.92
N ARG A 157 5.46 -9.50 13.74
CA ARG A 157 6.03 -10.29 14.82
C ARG A 157 6.89 -9.42 15.74
N ASN A 158 6.21 -8.79 16.68
CA ASN A 158 6.77 -8.58 18.00
C ASN A 158 6.87 -9.97 18.66
N LYS A 159 8.02 -10.33 19.24
CA LYS A 159 8.29 -11.69 19.79
C LYS A 159 7.22 -12.22 20.77
N ASN A 160 6.32 -11.34 21.25
CA ASN A 160 5.31 -11.61 22.28
C ASN A 160 3.85 -11.47 21.81
N LYS A 161 3.54 -11.33 20.51
CA LYS A 161 2.14 -11.27 20.02
C LYS A 161 1.82 -12.39 19.03
N PRO A 162 0.63 -13.03 19.14
CA PRO A 162 0.23 -14.09 18.22
C PRO A 162 0.02 -13.54 16.81
N ALA A 163 0.28 -14.39 15.81
CA ALA A 163 -0.04 -14.08 14.42
C ALA A 163 -1.55 -13.82 14.25
N PRO A 164 -1.97 -12.99 13.28
CA PRO A 164 -3.38 -12.84 12.91
C PRO A 164 -4.02 -14.22 12.65
N GLY A 165 -5.21 -14.44 13.21
CA GLY A 165 -5.94 -15.70 13.06
C GLY A 165 -6.36 -16.00 11.62
N GLU A 166 -6.69 -17.26 11.33
CA GLU A 166 -7.09 -17.70 9.97
C GLU A 166 -8.27 -16.92 9.39
N GLU A 167 -9.20 -16.42 10.21
CA GLU A 167 -10.31 -15.57 9.73
C GLU A 167 -9.79 -14.32 8.99
N ARG A 168 -8.72 -13.70 9.50
CA ARG A 168 -8.16 -12.47 8.91
C ARG A 168 -7.35 -12.76 7.68
N LYS A 169 -6.73 -13.95 7.63
CA LYS A 169 -6.02 -14.42 6.44
C LYS A 169 -7.03 -14.71 5.33
N ALA A 170 -8.17 -15.32 5.64
CA ALA A 170 -9.22 -15.62 4.66
C ALA A 170 -9.79 -14.36 3.98
N LEU A 171 -9.85 -13.23 4.67
CA LEU A 171 -10.35 -11.96 4.10
C LEU A 171 -9.43 -11.36 3.03
N VAL A 172 -8.17 -11.79 2.95
CA VAL A 172 -7.15 -11.19 2.07
C VAL A 172 -6.39 -12.21 1.23
N ARG A 173 -6.72 -13.50 1.34
CA ARG A 173 -6.09 -14.59 0.58
C ARG A 173 -6.72 -14.67 -0.81
N VAL A 174 -5.85 -14.90 -1.78
CA VAL A 174 -6.17 -15.25 -3.16
C VAL A 174 -6.51 -16.74 -3.21
N GLU A 175 -7.54 -17.12 -3.96
CA GLU A 175 -7.91 -18.54 -4.12
C GLU A 175 -6.75 -19.35 -4.70
N GLU A 176 -6.68 -20.64 -4.35
CA GLU A 176 -5.63 -21.55 -4.80
C GLU A 176 -5.66 -21.66 -6.34
N GLY A 177 -4.55 -21.36 -7.00
CA GLY A 177 -4.47 -21.30 -8.48
C GLY A 177 -4.60 -19.89 -9.08
N GLU A 178 -4.96 -18.88 -8.29
CA GLU A 178 -5.01 -17.48 -8.70
C GLU A 178 -3.74 -16.68 -8.32
N GLU A 179 -2.71 -17.36 -7.82
CA GLU A 179 -1.44 -16.78 -7.34
C GLU A 179 -0.71 -15.92 -8.39
N GLY A 180 -0.99 -16.14 -9.68
CA GLY A 180 -0.48 -15.33 -10.79
C GLY A 180 -1.30 -14.06 -11.10
N LEU A 181 -2.53 -13.95 -10.58
CA LEU A 181 -3.46 -12.85 -10.86
C LEU A 181 -3.15 -11.60 -10.03
N THR A 182 -2.77 -11.77 -8.76
CA THR A 182 -2.56 -10.65 -7.83
C THR A 182 -1.20 -9.98 -7.92
N ARG A 183 -0.25 -10.59 -8.64
CA ARG A 183 1.00 -9.92 -9.00
C ARG A 183 0.95 -9.29 -10.41
N TRP A 184 0.04 -9.70 -11.31
CA TRP A 184 0.21 -9.43 -12.75
C TRP A 184 -1.04 -9.28 -13.64
N LYS A 185 -2.28 -9.16 -13.14
CA LYS A 185 -3.35 -8.56 -13.99
C LYS A 185 -3.31 -7.03 -14.04
N THR A 186 -2.50 -6.38 -13.21
CA THR A 186 -1.95 -5.04 -13.49
C THR A 186 -0.58 -5.14 -14.14
N ARG A 187 -0.43 -5.96 -15.19
CA ARG A 187 0.32 -5.43 -16.32
C ARG A 187 -0.56 -4.28 -16.81
N ASN A 188 -0.40 -3.09 -16.22
CA ASN A 188 -1.19 -1.93 -16.60
C ASN A 188 -1.05 -1.87 -18.13
N PRO A 189 -2.13 -2.07 -18.89
CA PRO A 189 -2.06 -2.15 -20.35
C PRO A 189 -1.42 -0.90 -20.96
N PHE A 190 -1.40 0.20 -20.20
CA PHE A 190 -0.81 1.48 -20.54
C PHE A 190 0.60 1.75 -19.97
N LEU A 191 1.06 1.07 -18.90
CA LEU A 191 2.46 1.13 -18.45
C LEU A 191 3.35 0.13 -19.22
N GLY A 192 2.93 -0.25 -20.42
CA GLY A 192 3.70 -1.10 -21.32
C GLY A 192 5.16 -0.69 -21.33
N ALA A 193 6.05 -1.63 -21.02
CA ALA A 193 7.51 -1.52 -21.15
C ALA A 193 8.24 -0.34 -20.44
N HIS A 194 7.54 0.53 -19.70
CA HIS A 194 8.11 1.70 -19.02
C HIS A 194 8.23 1.53 -17.50
N ASP A 195 8.13 0.31 -17.02
CA ASP A 195 8.35 0.00 -15.61
C ASP A 195 9.76 0.45 -15.21
N GLN A 196 9.84 1.40 -14.28
CA GLN A 196 11.12 1.84 -13.75
C GLN A 196 11.87 0.61 -13.21
N PRO A 197 13.18 0.50 -13.46
CA PRO A 197 13.96 -0.62 -12.98
C PRO A 197 13.78 -0.79 -11.48
N ILE A 198 13.30 -1.96 -11.07
CA ILE A 198 13.14 -2.29 -9.65
C ILE A 198 14.51 -2.23 -8.98
N LEU A 199 14.72 -1.25 -8.09
CA LEU A 199 15.95 -1.15 -7.32
C LEU A 199 15.77 -1.75 -5.92
N ARG A 200 16.81 -2.44 -5.45
CA ARG A 200 16.89 -2.94 -4.07
C ARG A 200 18.22 -2.58 -3.43
N MET A 201 18.11 -2.11 -2.19
CA MET A 201 19.25 -1.76 -1.36
C MET A 201 19.93 -3.03 -0.84
N CYS A 202 21.26 -3.08 -0.91
CA CYS A 202 22.04 -4.05 -0.15
C CYS A 202 22.03 -3.67 1.33
N MET A 203 21.63 -4.57 2.23
CA MET A 203 21.56 -4.23 3.66
C MET A 203 22.93 -4.05 4.33
N THR A 204 24.00 -4.56 3.72
CA THR A 204 25.37 -4.40 4.22
C THR A 204 25.98 -3.08 3.75
N CYS A 205 26.07 -2.87 2.43
CA CYS A 205 26.82 -1.75 1.86
C CYS A 205 25.93 -0.59 1.38
N ARG A 206 24.61 -0.70 1.55
CA ARG A 206 23.60 0.33 1.24
C ARG A 206 23.53 0.78 -0.22
N LYS A 207 24.24 0.12 -1.14
CA LYS A 207 24.15 0.39 -2.58
C LYS A 207 22.78 -0.02 -3.12
N MET A 208 22.18 0.82 -3.95
CA MET A 208 20.99 0.52 -4.76
C MET A 208 21.42 -0.05 -6.12
N ASP A 209 20.74 -1.09 -6.60
CA ASP A 209 20.91 -1.65 -7.95
C ASP A 209 19.67 -2.46 -8.31
N LEU A 210 19.57 -2.89 -9.57
CA LEU A 210 18.49 -3.73 -10.08
C LEU A 210 18.28 -4.96 -9.19
N ILE A 211 17.02 -5.32 -8.94
CA ILE A 211 16.66 -6.53 -8.19
C ILE A 211 17.23 -7.79 -8.82
N THR A 212 17.36 -7.80 -10.16
CA THR A 212 17.98 -8.89 -10.92
C THR A 212 19.47 -9.07 -10.61
N LYS A 213 20.14 -8.03 -10.08
CA LYS A 213 21.53 -8.02 -9.63
C LYS A 213 21.68 -8.14 -8.11
N ARG A 214 20.62 -8.57 -7.42
CA ARG A 214 20.60 -8.72 -5.96
C ARG A 214 20.29 -10.16 -5.58
N SER A 215 21.07 -10.70 -4.66
CA SER A 215 20.76 -11.99 -4.02
C SER A 215 19.89 -11.74 -2.80
N ARG A 216 18.74 -12.42 -2.72
CA ARG A 216 17.91 -12.41 -1.51
C ARG A 216 18.37 -13.45 -0.50
N CYS A 217 18.17 -13.19 0.79
CA CYS A 217 18.40 -14.18 1.84
C CYS A 217 17.60 -15.46 1.55
N SER A 218 18.24 -16.62 1.58
CA SER A 218 17.57 -17.90 1.29
C SER A 218 16.60 -18.34 2.38
N GLY A 219 16.82 -17.88 3.62
CA GLY A 219 15.94 -18.12 4.76
C GLY A 219 14.66 -17.29 4.66
N CYS A 220 14.76 -15.99 4.93
CA CYS A 220 13.60 -15.11 5.01
C CYS A 220 13.10 -14.58 3.67
N LYS A 221 13.95 -14.51 2.63
CA LYS A 221 13.67 -13.90 1.32
C LYS A 221 13.32 -12.40 1.37
N MET A 222 13.44 -11.77 2.55
CA MET A 222 13.09 -10.36 2.78
C MET A 222 14.25 -9.40 2.50
N ILE A 223 15.47 -9.81 2.82
CA ILE A 223 16.64 -8.94 2.73
C ILE A 223 17.45 -9.23 1.46
N PHE A 224 17.93 -8.17 0.83
CA PHE A 224 18.74 -8.20 -0.39
C PHE A 224 20.20 -7.84 -0.11
N TYR A 225 21.09 -8.48 -0.87
CA TYR A 225 22.53 -8.30 -0.81
C TYR A 225 23.10 -8.19 -2.22
N CYS A 226 24.27 -7.56 -2.35
CA CYS A 226 25.06 -7.63 -3.58
C CYS A 226 25.47 -9.07 -3.91
N GLY A 227 25.68 -9.90 -2.88
CA GLY A 227 26.11 -11.28 -3.02
C GLY A 227 26.43 -11.92 -1.66
N PRO A 228 26.98 -13.15 -1.66
CA PRO A 228 27.25 -13.93 -0.46
C PRO A 228 28.22 -13.29 0.53
N GLN A 229 29.10 -12.39 0.06
CA GLN A 229 30.01 -11.65 0.93
C GLN A 229 29.24 -10.68 1.85
N CYS A 230 28.44 -9.79 1.25
CA CYS A 230 27.59 -8.86 1.99
C CYS A 230 26.62 -9.61 2.93
N GLN A 231 26.04 -10.73 2.47
CA GLN A 231 25.17 -11.55 3.31
C GLN A 231 25.89 -12.07 4.57
N ARG A 232 27.11 -12.60 4.44
CA ARG A 232 27.89 -13.13 5.58
C ARG A 232 28.30 -12.02 6.55
N GLU A 233 28.64 -10.85 6.03
CA GLU A 233 29.03 -9.70 6.83
C GLU A 233 27.86 -9.14 7.66
N HIS A 234 26.66 -9.06 7.08
CA HIS A 234 25.45 -8.62 7.79
C HIS A 234 24.81 -9.73 8.65
N TRP A 235 25.24 -10.99 8.51
CA TRP A 235 24.64 -12.13 9.21
C TRP A 235 24.61 -12.02 10.75
N PRO A 236 25.64 -11.50 11.45
CA PRO A 236 25.59 -11.34 12.89
C PRO A 236 24.42 -10.49 13.39
N GLU A 237 24.03 -9.46 12.63
CA GLU A 237 22.87 -8.61 12.90
C GLU A 237 21.58 -9.29 12.41
N HIS A 238 21.55 -9.74 11.16
CA HIS A 238 20.37 -10.33 10.53
C HIS A 238 19.90 -11.64 11.16
N LYS A 239 20.78 -12.47 11.73
CA LYS A 239 20.35 -13.76 12.30
C LYS A 239 19.34 -13.61 13.45
N ILE A 240 19.29 -12.42 14.06
CA ILE A 240 18.40 -12.12 15.19
C ILE A 240 16.94 -12.01 14.72
N ASP A 241 16.72 -11.56 13.48
CA ASP A 241 15.40 -11.30 12.88
C ASP A 241 15.10 -12.14 11.63
N CYS A 242 16.02 -13.01 11.19
CA CYS A 242 15.81 -13.90 10.05
C CYS A 242 14.81 -15.03 10.38
N VAL A 243 13.58 -14.90 9.85
CA VAL A 243 12.54 -15.93 9.93
C VAL A 243 12.47 -16.72 8.63
N PRO A 244 12.71 -18.05 8.62
CA PRO A 244 12.59 -18.86 7.41
C PRO A 244 11.18 -18.80 6.82
N ALA A 245 11.09 -18.52 5.51
CA ALA A 245 9.87 -18.66 4.74
C ALA A 245 9.56 -20.16 4.59
N THR A 246 8.99 -20.77 5.63
CA THR A 246 8.55 -22.16 5.60
C THR A 246 7.53 -22.31 4.48
N LYS A 247 7.73 -23.32 3.62
CA LYS A 247 6.65 -23.81 2.76
C LYS A 247 5.61 -24.40 3.71
N GLN A 248 4.45 -23.77 3.84
CA GLN A 248 3.30 -24.45 4.44
C GLN A 248 3.05 -25.68 3.54
N LYS A 249 3.10 -26.87 4.16
CA LYS A 249 2.60 -28.10 3.56
C LYS A 249 1.10 -28.14 3.74
#